data_AF-S5DQ67-F1
#
_entry.id   AF-S5DQ67-F1
#
_cell.length_a   1.000
_cell.length_b   1.000
_cell.length_c   1.000
_cell.angle_alpha   90.00
_cell.angle_beta   90.00
_cell.angle_gamma   90.00
#
_symmetry.space_group_name_H-M   'P 1'
#
loop_
_entity.id
_entity.type
_entity.pdbx_description
1 polymer ?
#
loop_
_entity_poly.entity_id
_entity_poly.type
_entity_poly.pdbx_seq_one_letter_code
_entity_poly.pdbx_strand_id
1 'polypeptide(L)'
;MNLVGLKELAELLDVPYDTLKVWKNRDRLPEPFQVISGTPVWDWDTSEEDFRSIKKNENSGRPKKPKISIAGGLIEIDIQGSSKDKDENVSIRVNGKSFVDVQAEPANSANKSDRNLSIKVLGKKVIDINTDDVIETGDKISKPVTEVDGEDTNSENS
;
A
#
# COMPACT_ATOMS: atom_id res chain seq x y z
N MET A 1 38.98 -3.70 -22.45
CA MET A 1 37.58 -3.35 -22.73
C MET A 1 36.85 -4.62 -23.07
N ASN A 2 36.17 -5.16 -22.08
CA ASN A 2 35.47 -6.43 -22.14
C ASN A 2 33.97 -6.15 -22.06
N LEU A 3 33.33 -6.00 -23.23
CA LEU A 3 31.91 -5.64 -23.30
C LEU A 3 31.06 -6.86 -22.98
N VAL A 4 30.22 -6.72 -21.95
CA VAL A 4 29.33 -7.78 -21.47
C VAL A 4 27.88 -7.34 -21.51
N GLY A 5 27.01 -8.21 -22.01
CA GLY A 5 25.56 -8.07 -21.94
C GLY A 5 24.96 -8.81 -20.74
N LEU A 6 23.65 -8.73 -20.59
CA LEU A 6 22.92 -9.36 -19.47
C LEU A 6 23.12 -10.88 -19.36
N LYS A 7 23.34 -11.60 -20.47
CA LYS A 7 23.54 -13.05 -20.44
C LYS A 7 24.93 -13.39 -19.91
N GLU A 8 25.95 -12.74 -20.44
CA GLU A 8 27.34 -12.92 -20.01
C GLU A 8 27.52 -12.49 -18.55
N LEU A 9 26.87 -11.39 -18.14
CA LEU A 9 26.82 -10.98 -16.73
C LEU A 9 26.23 -12.06 -15.82
N ALA A 10 25.24 -12.83 -16.29
CA ALA A 10 24.63 -13.90 -15.49
C ALA A 10 25.65 -15.00 -15.19
N GLU A 11 26.47 -15.34 -16.20
CA GLU A 11 27.53 -16.33 -16.10
C GLU A 11 28.68 -15.82 -15.22
N LEU A 12 29.13 -14.57 -15.41
CA LEU A 12 30.23 -13.96 -14.65
C LEU A 12 29.92 -13.77 -13.16
N LEU A 13 28.66 -13.44 -12.83
CA LEU A 13 28.22 -13.20 -11.45
C LEU A 13 27.70 -14.45 -10.73
N ASP A 14 27.63 -15.58 -11.45
CA ASP A 14 27.00 -16.83 -11.01
C ASP A 14 25.61 -16.58 -10.43
N VAL A 15 24.75 -15.96 -11.23
CA VAL A 15 23.36 -15.67 -10.87
C VAL A 15 22.41 -16.08 -11.99
N PRO A 16 21.18 -16.54 -11.68
CA PRO A 16 20.19 -16.81 -12.71
C PRO A 16 19.91 -15.58 -13.58
N TYR A 17 19.77 -15.76 -14.89
CA TYR A 17 19.46 -14.68 -15.83
C TYR A 17 18.19 -13.87 -15.45
N ASP A 18 17.19 -14.53 -14.86
CA ASP A 18 15.99 -13.87 -14.36
C ASP A 18 16.27 -12.92 -13.19
N THR A 19 17.28 -13.20 -12.37
CA THR A 19 17.72 -12.30 -11.29
C THR A 19 18.25 -10.98 -11.89
N LEU A 20 19.05 -11.05 -12.95
CA LEU A 20 19.55 -9.85 -13.62
C LEU A 20 18.44 -9.05 -14.32
N LYS A 21 17.42 -9.72 -14.88
CA LYS A 21 16.23 -9.01 -15.38
C LYS A 21 15.51 -8.23 -14.29
N VAL A 22 15.36 -8.83 -13.09
CA VAL A 22 14.76 -8.16 -11.94
C VAL A 22 15.62 -6.99 -11.49
N TRP A 23 16.95 -7.12 -11.46
CA TRP A 23 17.86 -6.04 -11.10
C TRP A 23 17.80 -4.90 -12.11
N LYS A 24 17.76 -5.20 -13.41
CA LYS A 24 17.57 -4.21 -14.48
C LYS A 24 16.26 -3.43 -14.29
N ASN A 25 15.14 -4.12 -14.09
CA ASN A 25 13.82 -3.49 -13.95
C ASN A 25 13.64 -2.70 -12.64
N ARG A 26 14.59 -2.82 -11.70
CA ARG A 26 14.59 -2.12 -10.41
C ARG A 26 15.70 -1.07 -10.33
N ASP A 27 16.34 -0.75 -11.46
CA ASP A 27 17.44 0.22 -11.56
C ASP A 27 18.56 -0.06 -10.56
N ARG A 28 18.88 -1.36 -10.37
CA ARG A 28 19.95 -1.83 -9.48
C ARG A 28 21.24 -2.17 -10.18
N LEU A 29 21.22 -2.22 -11.51
CA LEU A 29 22.43 -2.41 -12.30
C LEU A 29 23.13 -1.06 -12.45
N PRO A 30 24.47 -1.04 -12.55
CA PRO A 30 25.23 0.16 -12.89
C PRO A 30 24.77 0.75 -14.22
N GLU A 31 25.09 2.02 -14.47
CA GLU A 31 24.80 2.65 -15.75
C GLU A 31 25.51 1.89 -16.88
N PRO A 32 24.80 1.55 -17.97
CA PRO A 32 25.43 0.87 -19.10
C PRO A 32 26.41 1.77 -19.80
N PHE A 33 27.55 1.21 -20.20
CA PHE A 33 28.53 1.90 -21.05
C PHE A 33 27.89 2.33 -22.39
N GLN A 34 27.06 1.45 -22.96
CA GLN A 34 26.32 1.75 -24.19
C GLN A 34 25.03 0.91 -24.26
N VAL A 35 24.10 1.34 -25.11
CA VAL A 35 22.95 0.53 -25.53
C VAL A 35 23.09 0.20 -27.01
N ILE A 36 23.21 -1.09 -27.34
CA ILE A 36 23.32 -1.58 -28.72
C ILE A 36 21.99 -2.27 -29.09
N SER A 37 21.28 -1.72 -30.07
CA SER A 37 19.98 -2.26 -30.52
C SER A 37 18.98 -2.49 -29.37
N GLY A 38 18.94 -1.57 -28.40
CA GLY A 38 18.07 -1.65 -27.22
C GLY A 38 18.59 -2.56 -26.09
N THR A 39 19.76 -3.19 -26.27
CA THR A 39 20.40 -4.03 -25.25
C THR A 39 21.50 -3.26 -24.53
N PRO A 40 21.41 -3.07 -23.20
CA PRO A 40 22.49 -2.44 -22.44
C PRO A 40 23.73 -3.35 -22.40
N VAL A 41 24.90 -2.75 -22.55
CA VAL A 41 26.21 -3.39 -22.44
C VAL A 41 27.09 -2.61 -21.47
N TRP A 42 27.94 -3.32 -20.74
CA TRP A 42 28.85 -2.77 -19.74
C TRP A 42 30.29 -3.16 -20.07
N ASP A 43 31.27 -2.35 -19.69
CA ASP A 43 32.68 -2.74 -19.73
C ASP A 43 33.04 -3.44 -18.41
N TRP A 44 33.21 -4.76 -18.47
CA TRP A 44 33.44 -5.57 -17.28
C TRP A 44 34.71 -5.15 -16.53
N ASP A 45 35.77 -4.78 -17.27
CA ASP A 45 37.07 -4.40 -16.70
C ASP A 45 36.97 -3.19 -15.76
N THR A 46 35.93 -2.34 -15.94
CA THR A 46 35.72 -1.13 -15.15
C THR A 46 34.55 -1.22 -14.19
N SER A 47 33.54 -2.05 -14.48
CA SER A 47 32.28 -2.11 -13.72
C SER A 47 32.15 -3.34 -12.82
N GLU A 48 33.12 -4.26 -12.83
CA GLU A 48 33.07 -5.50 -12.03
C GLU A 48 32.80 -5.25 -10.54
N GLU A 49 33.50 -4.29 -9.93
CA GLU A 49 33.35 -3.98 -8.50
C GLU A 49 31.94 -3.50 -8.18
N ASP A 50 31.36 -2.65 -9.03
CA ASP A 50 29.99 -2.16 -8.86
C ASP A 50 28.99 -3.32 -8.90
N PHE A 51 29.13 -4.25 -9.84
CA PHE A 51 28.26 -5.43 -9.91
C PHE A 51 28.40 -6.35 -8.70
N ARG A 52 29.62 -6.57 -8.21
CA ARG A 52 29.87 -7.42 -7.03
C ARG A 52 29.40 -6.75 -5.73
N SER A 53 29.32 -5.42 -5.70
CA SER A 53 28.80 -4.65 -4.55
C SER A 53 27.28 -4.76 -4.38
N ILE A 54 26.55 -5.21 -5.41
CA ILE A 54 25.10 -5.38 -5.36
C ILE A 54 24.75 -6.43 -4.31
N LYS A 55 24.17 -6.00 -3.19
CA LYS A 55 23.73 -6.88 -2.10
C LYS A 55 22.75 -7.93 -2.64
N LYS A 56 23.20 -9.19 -2.70
CA LYS A 56 22.37 -10.37 -2.95
C LYS A 56 21.48 -10.61 -1.74
N ASN A 57 20.29 -9.99 -1.69
CA ASN A 57 19.29 -10.33 -0.67
C ASN A 57 18.40 -11.49 -1.17
N GLU A 58 17.80 -12.25 -0.27
CA GLU A 58 16.91 -13.39 -0.62
C GLU A 58 15.67 -12.95 -1.43
N ASN A 59 15.34 -11.66 -1.38
CA ASN A 59 14.22 -11.02 -2.09
C ASN A 59 14.62 -10.39 -3.44
N SER A 60 15.81 -10.71 -3.94
CA SER A 60 16.38 -10.11 -5.16
C SER A 60 15.90 -10.80 -6.44
N GLY A 61 15.27 -11.98 -6.31
CA GLY A 61 14.58 -12.67 -7.39
C GLY A 61 13.16 -12.17 -7.66
N ARG A 62 12.43 -12.90 -8.50
CA ARG A 62 11.01 -12.62 -8.78
C ARG A 62 10.24 -12.59 -7.45
N PRO A 63 9.42 -11.56 -7.18
CA PRO A 63 8.60 -11.52 -5.99
C PRO A 63 7.79 -12.81 -5.88
N LYS A 64 8.06 -13.62 -4.85
CA LYS A 64 7.15 -14.70 -4.49
C LYS A 64 5.87 -14.02 -4.01
N LYS A 65 4.71 -14.39 -4.58
CA LYS A 65 3.43 -13.92 -4.05
C LYS A 65 3.43 -14.16 -2.54
N PRO A 66 3.13 -13.16 -1.69
CA PRO A 66 3.06 -13.38 -0.26
C PRO A 66 2.05 -14.50 0.00
N LYS A 67 2.52 -15.58 0.61
CA LYS A 67 1.69 -16.70 1.07
C LYS A 67 1.78 -16.70 2.57
N ILE A 68 0.73 -16.22 3.24
CA ILE A 68 0.58 -16.40 4.67
C ILE A 68 -0.18 -17.73 4.82
N SER A 69 0.50 -18.75 5.35
CA SER A 69 -0.10 -20.05 5.65
C SER A 69 -0.16 -20.24 7.15
N ILE A 70 -1.35 -20.42 7.72
CA ILE A 70 -1.54 -20.79 9.12
C ILE A 70 -1.96 -22.25 9.14
N ALA A 71 -1.16 -23.12 9.79
CA ALA A 71 -1.42 -24.56 9.90
C ALA A 71 -1.69 -25.28 8.55
N GLY A 72 -1.04 -24.83 7.47
CA GLY A 72 -1.22 -25.39 6.12
C GLY A 72 -2.47 -24.91 5.39
N GLY A 73 -3.26 -24.00 5.98
CA GLY A 73 -4.40 -23.38 5.33
C GLY A 73 -4.04 -22.12 4.56
N LEU A 74 -4.73 -21.90 3.43
CA LEU A 74 -4.60 -20.68 2.61
C LEU A 74 -5.46 -19.57 3.22
N ILE A 75 -4.84 -18.41 3.51
CA ILE A 75 -5.56 -17.22 3.95
C ILE A 75 -6.09 -16.46 2.74
N GLU A 76 -7.35 -16.06 2.79
CA GLU A 76 -8.00 -15.16 1.83
C GLU A 76 -8.45 -13.90 2.58
N ILE A 77 -8.23 -12.74 1.98
CA ILE A 77 -8.75 -11.45 2.46
C ILE A 77 -9.65 -10.91 1.36
N ASP A 78 -10.92 -10.70 1.68
CA ASP A 78 -11.93 -10.16 0.78
C ASP A 78 -12.39 -8.81 1.32
N ILE A 79 -12.32 -7.77 0.50
CA ILE A 79 -12.72 -6.41 0.85
C ILE A 79 -13.80 -6.02 -0.14
N GLN A 80 -15.04 -5.87 0.33
CA GLN A 80 -16.16 -5.45 -0.51
C GLN A 80 -16.70 -4.11 0.00
N GLY A 81 -16.64 -3.10 -0.85
CA GLY A 81 -17.08 -1.73 -0.55
C GLY A 81 -16.43 -0.75 -1.51
N SER A 82 -17.17 -0.31 -2.54
CA SER A 82 -16.64 0.66 -3.51
C SER A 82 -17.62 1.80 -3.83
N SER A 83 -18.65 2.01 -3.02
CA SER A 83 -19.62 3.09 -3.23
C SER A 83 -20.24 3.54 -1.93
N LYS A 84 -20.45 4.87 -1.79
CA LYS A 84 -20.94 5.59 -0.60
C LYS A 84 -22.20 5.00 0.08
N ASP A 85 -22.96 4.18 -0.63
CA ASP A 85 -24.26 3.66 -0.20
C ASP A 85 -24.33 2.12 -0.09
N LYS A 86 -23.19 1.41 -0.01
CA LYS A 86 -23.16 -0.06 0.19
C LYS A 86 -22.51 -0.44 1.52
N ASP A 87 -22.99 -1.55 2.09
CA ASP A 87 -22.39 -2.18 3.26
C ASP A 87 -20.93 -2.50 2.95
N GLU A 88 -20.04 -2.02 3.82
CA GLU A 88 -18.61 -2.31 3.72
C GLU A 88 -18.34 -3.57 4.53
N ASN A 89 -17.80 -4.59 3.87
CA ASN A 89 -17.38 -5.82 4.53
C ASN A 89 -15.89 -6.09 4.31
N VAL A 90 -15.26 -6.61 5.35
CA VAL A 90 -13.93 -7.20 5.28
C VAL A 90 -14.01 -8.58 5.91
N SER A 91 -13.65 -9.62 5.15
CA SER A 91 -13.59 -10.99 5.68
C SER A 91 -12.19 -11.58 5.54
N ILE A 92 -11.76 -12.27 6.58
CA ILE A 92 -10.52 -13.06 6.61
C ILE A 92 -10.93 -14.53 6.70
N ARG A 93 -10.63 -15.29 5.65
CA ARG A 93 -10.94 -16.73 5.57
C ARG A 93 -9.67 -17.57 5.61
N VAL A 94 -9.75 -18.78 6.18
CA VAL A 94 -8.74 -19.84 6.02
C VAL A 94 -9.42 -21.09 5.49
N ASN A 95 -8.94 -21.63 4.37
CA ASN A 95 -9.55 -22.77 3.68
C ASN A 95 -11.06 -22.57 3.40
N GLY A 96 -11.43 -21.38 2.94
CA GLY A 96 -12.82 -21.00 2.66
C GLY A 96 -13.73 -20.78 3.88
N LYS A 97 -13.24 -21.01 5.11
CA LYS A 97 -14.00 -20.74 6.34
C LYS A 97 -13.66 -19.36 6.87
N SER A 98 -14.65 -18.53 7.20
CA SER A 98 -14.39 -17.22 7.80
C SER A 98 -13.91 -17.34 9.26
N PHE A 99 -12.86 -16.60 9.58
CA PHE A 99 -12.27 -16.49 10.91
C PHE A 99 -12.57 -15.14 11.53
N VAL A 100 -12.54 -14.08 10.72
CA VAL A 100 -12.86 -12.72 11.12
C VAL A 100 -13.76 -12.13 10.05
N ASP A 101 -14.93 -11.64 10.46
CA ASP A 101 -15.81 -10.83 9.62
C ASP A 101 -15.97 -9.47 10.28
N VAL A 102 -15.67 -8.41 9.54
CA VAL A 102 -15.93 -7.02 9.92
C VAL A 102 -16.99 -6.49 8.99
N GLN A 103 -18.05 -5.92 9.55
CA GLN A 103 -19.17 -5.36 8.80
C GLN A 103 -19.48 -3.97 9.32
N ALA A 104 -19.57 -3.01 8.41
CA ALA A 104 -20.05 -1.66 8.69
C ALA A 104 -21.31 -1.40 7.86
N GLU A 105 -22.44 -1.24 8.55
CA GLU A 105 -23.74 -0.92 7.94
C GLU A 105 -24.08 0.55 8.25
N PRO A 106 -24.83 1.26 7.37
CA PRO A 106 -25.40 2.56 7.72
C PRO A 106 -26.17 2.51 9.06
N ALA A 107 -25.87 3.43 9.97
CA ALA A 107 -26.66 3.58 11.19
C ALA A 107 -27.98 4.32 10.88
N ASN A 108 -29.01 4.07 11.68
CA ASN A 108 -30.26 4.82 11.59
C ASN A 108 -30.14 6.12 12.40
N SER A 109 -29.32 7.03 11.88
CA SER A 109 -28.95 8.28 12.55
C SER A 109 -29.21 9.51 11.67
N ALA A 110 -29.21 10.68 12.30
CA ALA A 110 -29.34 11.95 11.59
C ALA A 110 -28.11 12.28 10.72
N ASN A 111 -26.94 11.70 11.03
CA ASN A 111 -25.72 11.94 10.30
C ASN A 111 -25.43 10.79 9.33
N LYS A 112 -25.38 11.11 8.04
CA LYS A 112 -25.22 10.14 6.95
C LYS A 112 -23.89 9.35 7.02
N SER A 113 -22.91 9.82 7.80
CA SER A 113 -21.64 9.12 8.00
C SER A 113 -21.68 8.03 9.06
N ASP A 114 -22.70 8.01 9.92
CA ASP A 114 -22.68 7.10 11.07
C ASP A 114 -22.93 5.66 10.64
N ARG A 115 -22.21 4.74 11.29
CA ARG A 115 -22.20 3.32 10.95
C ARG A 115 -22.39 2.46 12.20
N ASN A 116 -23.06 1.33 12.02
CA ASN A 116 -23.03 0.23 12.97
C ASN A 116 -21.86 -0.68 12.61
N LEU A 117 -20.85 -0.75 13.48
CA LEU A 117 -19.68 -1.61 13.32
C LEU A 117 -19.90 -2.92 14.08
N SER A 118 -19.82 -4.04 13.37
CA SER A 118 -19.79 -5.36 13.99
C SER A 118 -18.53 -6.13 13.60
N ILE A 119 -17.91 -6.79 14.59
CA ILE A 119 -16.79 -7.70 14.37
C ILE A 119 -17.16 -9.06 14.95
N LYS A 120 -17.06 -10.09 14.10
CA LYS A 120 -17.24 -11.49 14.47
C LYS A 120 -15.92 -12.22 14.36
N VAL A 121 -15.58 -12.99 15.39
CA VAL A 121 -14.42 -13.89 15.39
C VAL A 121 -14.95 -15.31 15.57
N LEU A 122 -14.64 -16.20 14.63
CA LEU A 122 -15.15 -17.58 14.61
C LEU A 122 -16.69 -17.62 14.72
N GLY A 123 -17.37 -16.69 14.06
CA GLY A 123 -18.83 -16.54 14.09
C GLY A 123 -19.40 -15.95 15.38
N LYS A 124 -18.57 -15.67 16.40
CA LYS A 124 -19.00 -15.03 17.64
C LYS A 124 -18.82 -13.52 17.56
N LYS A 125 -19.89 -12.76 17.86
CA LYS A 125 -19.84 -11.29 17.93
C LYS A 125 -18.95 -10.88 19.11
N VAL A 126 -17.87 -10.16 18.83
CA VAL A 126 -16.93 -9.66 19.84
C VAL A 126 -17.02 -8.15 20.02
N ILE A 127 -17.39 -7.44 18.95
CA ILE A 127 -17.61 -6.00 18.95
C ILE A 127 -18.93 -5.72 18.24
N ASP A 128 -19.71 -4.84 18.84
CA ASP A 128 -20.98 -4.34 18.34
C ASP A 128 -21.14 -2.91 18.84
N ILE A 129 -20.82 -1.94 17.98
CA ILE A 129 -20.76 -0.53 18.34
C ILE A 129 -21.60 0.24 17.33
N ASN A 130 -22.49 1.10 17.83
CA ASN A 130 -23.09 2.15 17.02
C ASN A 130 -22.20 3.40 17.11
N THR A 131 -21.85 3.99 15.97
CA THR A 131 -21.05 5.22 15.92
C THR A 131 -21.85 6.41 16.47
N ASP A 132 -23.18 6.36 16.48
CA ASP A 132 -24.06 7.37 17.10
C ASP A 132 -23.81 7.53 18.61
N ASP A 133 -23.34 6.46 19.27
CA ASP A 133 -23.09 6.42 20.70
C ASP A 133 -21.64 6.82 21.06
N VAL A 134 -20.80 7.11 20.06
CA VAL A 134 -19.43 7.60 20.28
C VAL A 134 -19.53 9.09 20.63
N ILE A 135 -19.60 9.35 21.93
CA ILE A 135 -19.46 10.70 22.49
C ILE A 135 -18.13 11.27 21.98
N GLU A 136 -18.19 12.27 21.11
CA GLU A 136 -17.04 13.13 20.84
C GLU A 136 -16.59 13.73 22.17
N THR A 137 -15.52 13.21 22.76
CA THR A 137 -14.78 13.93 23.79
C THR A 137 -14.22 15.18 23.11
N GLY A 138 -14.99 16.26 23.18
CA GLY A 138 -14.75 17.48 22.44
C GLY A 138 -13.42 18.13 22.80
N ASP A 139 -12.48 18.12 21.85
CA ASP A 139 -11.46 19.14 21.79
C ASP A 139 -12.10 20.41 21.23
N LYS A 140 -12.58 21.26 22.13
CA LYS A 140 -12.90 22.66 21.80
C LYS A 140 -11.60 23.40 21.46
N ILE A 141 -11.13 23.28 20.22
CA ILE A 141 -10.22 24.29 19.67
C ILE A 141 -11.09 25.47 19.26
N SER A 142 -11.10 26.49 20.11
CA SER A 142 -11.64 27.82 19.83
C SER A 142 -11.08 28.34 18.50
N LYS A 143 -11.96 28.60 17.53
CA LYS A 143 -11.61 29.33 16.31
C LYS A 143 -11.15 30.74 16.67
N PRO A 144 -10.07 31.27 16.06
CA PRO A 144 -9.67 32.66 16.26
C PRO A 144 -10.70 33.58 15.59
N VAL A 145 -11.15 34.58 16.35
CA VAL A 145 -12.00 35.68 15.88
C VAL A 145 -11.23 36.46 14.81
N THR A 146 -11.81 36.60 13.62
CA THR A 146 -11.41 37.62 12.65
C THR A 146 -12.64 38.47 12.37
N GLU A 147 -12.80 39.52 13.16
CA GLU A 147 -13.68 40.65 12.85
C GLU A 147 -12.93 41.56 11.89
N VAL A 148 -13.44 41.75 10.67
CA VAL A 148 -13.39 43.03 9.95
C VAL A 148 -14.62 43.08 9.04
N ASP A 149 -15.77 43.50 9.58
CA ASP A 149 -16.89 43.96 8.75
C ASP A 149 -16.66 45.44 8.45
N GLY A 150 -16.45 45.74 7.17
CA GLY A 150 -16.62 47.07 6.62
C GLY A 150 -18.06 47.21 6.13
N GLU A 151 -18.82 48.11 6.73
CA GLU A 151 -20.01 48.67 6.10
C GLU A 151 -19.97 50.19 6.21
N ASP A 152 -19.80 50.81 5.04
CA ASP A 152 -20.11 52.20 4.76
C ASP A 152 -21.63 52.40 4.86
N THR A 153 -22.10 53.32 5.72
CA THR A 153 -23.28 54.13 5.39
C THR A 153 -23.14 55.55 5.95
N ASN A 154 -23.48 56.49 5.08
CA ASN A 154 -23.33 57.94 5.15
C ASN A 154 -24.56 58.61 5.80
N SER A 155 -24.36 59.85 6.30
CA SER A 155 -25.37 60.90 6.58
C SER A 155 -26.24 60.71 7.84
N GLU A 156 -26.62 61.69 8.68
CA GLU A 156 -26.80 63.15 8.52
C GLU A 156 -27.05 63.81 9.91
N ASN A 157 -26.63 65.09 10.05
CA ASN A 157 -27.13 66.17 10.93
C ASN A 157 -27.35 65.99 12.46
N SER A 158 -26.60 66.76 13.26
CA SER A 158 -27.03 68.07 13.82
C SER A 158 -25.89 68.77 14.56
#